data_AF-A0A3N5YSQ4-F1
#
_entry.id   AF-A0A3N5YSQ4-F1
#
_cell.length_a   1.000
_cell.length_b   1.000
_cell.length_c   1.000
_cell.angle_alpha   90.00
_cell.angle_beta   90.00
_cell.angle_gamma   90.00
#
_symmetry.space_group_name_H-M   'P 1'
#
loop_
_entity.id
_entity.type
_entity.pdbx_description
1 polymer ?
#
loop_
_entity_poly.entity_id
_entity_poly.type
_entity_poly.pdbx_seq_one_letter_code
_entity_poly.pdbx_strand_id
1 'polypeptide(L)'
;MQDANPDLSREVAARRARISPLDYLTYCAMCRDSMVAVGKRALHLLDLAFPDALGPDPAARQRPGWSERQENRARLRASLVKELWGEKAYAMQEYERITLIITPEAAEILEKRRILVEDVQRVIHEAEKSGSIVVHPQTGRLKACHRPYRASIWVEYSPSPEGYVVHTAYSHRIEVLGGPRA
;
A
#
# COMPACT_ATOMS: atom_id res chain seq x y z
N MET A 1 -9.37 8.93 12.50
CA MET A 1 -10.16 9.93 11.74
C MET A 1 -10.12 9.66 10.24
N GLN A 2 -8.95 9.52 9.62
CA GLN A 2 -8.82 9.22 8.18
C GLN A 2 -9.64 7.99 7.74
N ASP A 3 -9.81 7.00 8.62
CA ASP A 3 -10.55 5.77 8.28
C ASP A 3 -12.08 5.92 8.25
N ALA A 4 -12.62 6.85 9.03
CA ALA A 4 -14.07 7.04 9.17
C ALA A 4 -14.60 8.11 8.21
N ASN A 5 -13.90 9.23 8.04
CA ASN A 5 -14.24 10.28 7.09
C ASN A 5 -12.95 10.92 6.54
N PRO A 6 -12.44 10.47 5.37
CA PRO A 6 -11.17 10.93 4.82
C PRO A 6 -11.23 12.40 4.40
N ASP A 7 -12.37 12.87 3.90
CA ASP A 7 -12.53 14.25 3.42
C ASP A 7 -12.49 15.25 4.58
N LEU A 8 -13.27 15.01 5.64
CA LEU A 8 -13.21 15.83 6.86
C LEU A 8 -11.81 15.78 7.49
N SER A 9 -11.18 14.60 7.53
CA SER A 9 -9.83 14.48 8.06
C SER A 9 -8.81 15.30 7.26
N ARG A 10 -8.96 15.36 5.93
CA ARG A 10 -8.11 16.16 5.05
C ARG A 10 -8.35 17.65 5.28
N GLU A 11 -9.60 18.07 5.43
CA GLU A 11 -9.96 19.47 5.70
C GLU A 11 -9.38 19.96 7.03
N VAL A 12 -9.52 19.16 8.11
CA VAL A 12 -8.96 19.49 9.42
C VAL A 12 -7.44 19.61 9.34
N ALA A 13 -6.77 18.68 8.66
CA ALA A 13 -5.32 18.75 8.46
C ALA A 13 -4.90 20.00 7.68
N ALA A 14 -5.58 20.30 6.57
CA ALA A 14 -5.30 21.47 5.74
C ALA A 14 -5.50 22.79 6.51
N ARG A 15 -6.54 22.89 7.33
CA ARG A 15 -6.78 24.07 8.18
C ARG A 15 -5.65 24.25 9.19
N ARG A 16 -5.18 23.16 9.82
CA ARG A 16 -4.08 23.21 10.78
C ARG A 16 -2.75 23.56 10.12
N ALA A 17 -2.46 22.98 8.97
CA ALA A 17 -1.23 23.23 8.19
C ALA A 17 -1.01 24.71 7.84
N ARG A 18 -2.10 25.48 7.68
CA ARG A 18 -2.07 26.91 7.31
C ARG A 18 -1.88 27.86 8.48
N ILE A 19 -1.87 27.39 9.74
CA ILE A 19 -1.76 28.27 10.92
C ILE A 19 -0.41 29.02 10.96
N SER A 20 0.64 28.44 10.37
CA SER A 20 1.96 29.06 10.33
C SER A 20 2.68 28.68 9.04
N PRO A 21 3.48 29.59 8.45
CA PRO A 21 4.27 29.29 7.26
C PRO A 21 5.50 28.41 7.58
N LEU A 22 6.01 28.43 8.82
CA LEU A 22 7.21 27.70 9.24
C LEU A 22 7.01 26.17 9.22
N ASP A 23 8.09 25.42 9.05
CA ASP A 23 8.08 23.95 9.15
C ASP A 23 7.56 23.46 10.50
N TYR A 24 6.85 22.33 10.51
CA TYR A 24 6.23 21.80 11.73
C TYR A 24 7.06 20.69 12.35
N LEU A 25 7.30 20.80 13.65
CA LEU A 25 7.79 19.70 14.47
C LEU A 25 6.60 18.95 15.10
N THR A 26 6.60 17.63 14.98
CA THR A 26 5.56 16.76 15.53
C THR A 26 6.18 15.65 16.39
N TYR A 27 5.46 15.18 17.41
CA TYR A 27 5.89 14.03 18.23
C TYR A 27 5.06 12.76 17.95
N CYS A 28 4.09 12.85 17.04
CA CYS A 28 3.25 11.74 16.63
C CYS A 28 3.38 11.53 15.13
N ALA A 29 3.82 10.33 14.73
CA ALA A 29 4.00 9.95 13.33
C ALA A 29 2.71 10.12 12.50
N MET A 30 1.55 9.84 13.08
CA MET A 30 0.27 10.06 12.39
C MET A 30 -0.04 11.54 12.18
N CYS A 31 0.30 12.41 13.13
CA CYS A 31 0.15 13.85 12.97
C CYS A 31 1.10 14.37 11.89
N ARG A 32 2.36 13.92 11.89
CA ARG A 32 3.35 14.21 10.86
C ARG A 32 2.82 13.89 9.47
N ASP A 33 2.37 12.66 9.27
CA ASP A 33 1.88 12.18 7.99
C ASP A 33 0.58 12.86 7.56
N SER A 34 -0.27 13.24 8.52
CA SER A 34 -1.48 14.01 8.23
C SER A 34 -1.18 15.41 7.71
N MET A 35 -0.12 16.07 8.21
CA MET A 35 0.31 17.38 7.74
C MET A 35 1.00 17.28 6.37
N VAL A 36 1.90 16.30 6.19
CA VAL A 36 2.56 16.07 4.91
C VAL A 36 1.57 15.71 3.80
N ALA A 37 0.51 14.95 4.12
CA ALA A 37 -0.54 14.60 3.15
C ALA A 37 -1.28 15.81 2.55
N VAL A 38 -1.23 16.97 3.20
CA VAL A 38 -1.82 18.22 2.70
C VAL A 38 -0.76 19.24 2.25
N GLY A 39 0.47 18.77 2.00
CA GLY A 39 1.57 19.58 1.46
C GLY A 39 2.36 20.38 2.51
N LYS A 40 2.12 20.17 3.81
CA LYS A 40 2.88 20.87 4.85
C LYS A 40 4.21 20.18 5.10
N ARG A 41 5.31 20.93 5.01
CA ARG A 41 6.62 20.49 5.48
C ARG A 41 6.57 20.21 6.98
N ALA A 42 6.87 18.98 7.36
CA ALA A 42 6.79 18.54 8.75
C ALA A 42 7.76 17.39 9.05
N LEU A 43 8.45 17.51 10.17
CA LEU A 43 9.36 16.50 10.71
C LEU A 43 8.80 15.89 11.99
N HIS A 44 9.27 14.70 12.32
CA HIS A 44 9.03 14.04 13.59
C HIS A 44 10.17 14.32 14.56
N LEU A 45 9.90 14.35 15.87
CA LEU A 45 10.92 14.54 16.91
C LEU A 45 12.06 13.51 16.80
N LEU A 46 11.73 12.29 16.39
CA LEU A 46 12.73 11.23 16.18
C LEU A 46 13.67 11.52 15.01
N ASP A 47 13.26 12.33 14.02
CA ASP A 47 14.16 12.76 12.94
C ASP A 47 15.28 13.69 13.47
N LEU A 48 15.06 14.36 14.62
CA LEU A 48 16.07 15.18 15.30
C LEU A 48 16.89 14.38 16.31
N ALA A 49 16.24 13.45 17.02
CA ALA A 49 16.91 12.62 18.03
C ALA A 49 17.83 11.56 17.40
N PHE A 50 17.45 11.06 16.21
CA PHE A 50 18.18 10.07 15.43
C PHE A 50 18.36 10.61 14.01
N PRO A 51 19.20 11.65 13.82
CA PRO A 51 19.39 12.25 12.52
C PRO A 51 20.01 11.24 11.57
N ASP A 52 19.42 11.11 10.38
CA ASP A 52 19.98 10.28 9.33
C ASP A 52 21.24 10.95 8.77
N ALA A 53 22.40 10.31 8.95
CA ALA A 53 23.71 10.90 8.67
C ALA A 53 23.93 11.26 7.19
N LEU A 54 23.10 10.69 6.29
CA LEU A 54 23.12 10.93 4.85
C LEU A 54 21.74 11.34 4.29
N GLY A 55 20.77 11.57 5.17
CA GLY A 55 19.36 11.64 4.80
C GLY A 55 18.93 12.98 4.16
N PRO A 56 17.96 12.96 3.23
CA PRO A 56 17.34 14.17 2.71
C PRO A 56 16.64 14.95 3.84
N ASP A 57 16.38 16.23 3.59
CA ASP A 57 15.61 17.11 4.46
C ASP A 57 14.38 16.38 5.08
N PRO A 58 14.37 16.12 6.40
CA PRO A 58 13.35 15.29 7.03
C PRO A 58 11.95 15.94 6.97
N ALA A 59 11.90 17.27 6.86
CA ALA A 59 10.64 18.00 6.72
C ALA A 59 10.04 17.86 5.31
N ALA A 60 10.86 17.55 4.30
CA ALA A 60 10.43 17.31 2.91
C ALA A 60 10.04 15.85 2.63
N ARG A 61 10.39 14.91 3.52
CA ARG A 61 10.13 13.47 3.32
C ARG A 61 8.64 13.20 3.10
N GLN A 62 8.28 12.42 2.08
CA GLN A 62 6.89 12.05 1.84
C GLN A 62 6.34 11.14 2.94
N ARG A 63 5.02 11.12 3.14
CA ARG A 63 4.40 10.14 4.02
C ARG A 63 4.44 8.75 3.37
N PRO A 64 4.63 7.67 4.13
CA PRO A 64 4.51 6.34 3.54
C PRO A 64 3.05 6.05 3.17
N GLY A 65 2.87 5.32 2.07
CA GLY A 65 1.59 4.74 1.63
C GLY A 65 1.12 3.62 2.56
N TRP A 66 -0.08 3.08 2.33
CA TRP A 66 -0.62 2.01 3.19
C TRP A 66 0.18 0.72 3.12
N SER A 67 0.54 0.30 1.90
CA SER A 67 1.36 -0.90 1.68
C SER A 67 2.74 -0.75 2.31
N GLU A 68 3.38 0.39 2.10
CA GLU A 68 4.70 0.69 2.67
C GLU A 68 4.67 0.68 4.20
N ARG A 69 3.58 1.15 4.85
CA ARG A 69 3.46 1.08 6.32
C ARG A 69 3.47 -0.36 6.82
N GLN A 70 2.75 -1.24 6.14
CA GLN A 70 2.69 -2.66 6.49
C GLN A 70 4.02 -3.35 6.25
N GLU A 71 4.64 -3.08 5.10
CA GLU A 71 5.95 -3.61 4.74
C GLU A 71 7.04 -3.13 5.69
N ASN A 72 7.12 -1.82 5.97
CA ASN A 72 8.09 -1.26 6.90
C ASN A 72 7.94 -1.86 8.31
N ARG A 73 6.69 -2.06 8.77
CA ARG A 73 6.42 -2.74 10.04
C ARG A 73 6.88 -4.20 10.02
N ALA A 74 6.58 -4.93 8.94
CA ALA A 74 6.97 -6.34 8.80
C ALA A 74 8.49 -6.48 8.77
N ARG A 75 9.18 -5.62 8.01
CA ARG A 75 10.64 -5.57 7.89
C ARG A 75 11.30 -5.24 9.23
N LEU A 76 10.83 -4.20 9.92
CA LEU A 76 11.32 -3.85 11.25
C LEU A 76 11.10 -4.98 12.25
N ARG A 77 9.92 -5.62 12.24
CA ARG A 77 9.65 -6.76 13.10
C ARG A 77 10.62 -7.91 12.81
N ALA A 78 10.83 -8.24 11.54
CA ALA A 78 11.73 -9.31 11.14
C ALA A 78 13.18 -9.05 11.55
N SER A 79 13.68 -7.81 11.39
CA SER A 79 15.03 -7.44 11.84
C SER A 79 15.16 -7.56 13.36
N LEU A 80 14.19 -7.04 14.12
CA LEU A 80 14.21 -7.11 15.58
C LEU A 80 14.18 -8.56 16.08
N VAL A 81 13.28 -9.39 15.55
CA VAL A 81 13.17 -10.83 15.92
C VAL A 81 14.49 -11.57 15.65
N LYS A 82 15.15 -11.27 14.53
CA LYS A 82 16.44 -11.88 14.19
C LYS A 82 17.57 -11.36 15.07
N GLU A 83 17.70 -10.04 15.21
CA GLU A 83 18.85 -9.38 15.81
C GLU A 83 18.83 -9.41 17.35
N LEU A 84 17.65 -9.28 17.95
CA LEU A 84 17.50 -9.22 19.41
C LEU A 84 17.11 -10.56 20.03
N TRP A 85 16.33 -11.40 19.32
CA TRP A 85 15.85 -12.69 19.83
C TRP A 85 16.54 -13.91 19.19
N GLY A 86 17.31 -13.75 18.11
CA GLY A 86 17.98 -14.87 17.43
C GLY A 86 17.00 -15.87 16.79
N GLU A 87 15.73 -15.51 16.68
CA GLU A 87 14.69 -16.36 16.12
C GLU A 87 14.71 -16.33 14.58
N LYS A 88 14.28 -17.42 13.96
CA LYS A 88 14.14 -17.48 12.51
C LYS A 88 12.98 -16.56 12.09
N ALA A 89 13.25 -15.69 11.13
CA ALA A 89 12.21 -14.89 10.49
C ALA A 89 11.14 -15.81 9.87
N TYR A 90 9.90 -15.32 9.82
CA TYR A 90 8.81 -16.02 9.15
C TYR A 90 9.18 -16.35 7.71
N ALA A 91 8.81 -17.55 7.26
CA ALA A 91 9.01 -17.94 5.87
C ALA A 91 8.16 -17.06 4.96
N MET A 92 8.82 -16.47 3.95
CA MET A 92 8.19 -15.67 2.91
C MET A 92 7.18 -16.53 2.15
N GLN A 93 5.96 -16.04 1.99
CA GLN A 93 4.89 -16.73 1.28
C GLN A 93 5.17 -16.73 -0.23
N GLU A 94 4.60 -17.70 -0.96
CA GLU A 94 4.86 -17.83 -2.40
C GLU A 94 4.38 -16.61 -3.20
N TYR A 95 3.24 -16.03 -2.83
CA TYR A 95 2.72 -14.83 -3.49
C TYR A 95 3.65 -13.61 -3.33
N GLU A 96 4.44 -13.53 -2.26
CA GLU A 96 5.36 -12.41 -2.02
C GLU A 96 6.54 -12.40 -3.01
N ARG A 97 6.78 -13.52 -3.70
CA ARG A 97 7.80 -13.63 -4.78
C ARG A 97 7.34 -13.01 -6.10
N ILE A 98 6.07 -12.65 -6.22
CA ILE A 98 5.53 -12.08 -7.45
C ILE A 98 5.99 -10.64 -7.58
N THR A 99 6.78 -10.36 -8.62
CA THR A 99 7.16 -9.00 -9.00
C THR A 99 5.97 -8.27 -9.63
N LEU A 100 5.60 -7.13 -9.05
CA LEU A 100 4.55 -6.26 -9.57
C LEU A 100 5.15 -4.98 -10.14
N ILE A 101 4.79 -4.66 -11.38
CA ILE A 101 5.08 -3.39 -12.04
C ILE A 101 3.81 -2.55 -11.93
N ILE A 102 3.74 -1.72 -10.90
CA ILE A 102 2.55 -0.90 -10.61
C ILE A 102 2.70 0.44 -11.33
N THR A 103 1.81 0.71 -12.28
CA THR A 103 1.76 2.00 -12.98
C THR A 103 1.44 3.15 -12.02
N PRO A 104 1.87 4.39 -12.28
CA PRO A 104 1.53 5.54 -11.43
C PRO A 104 0.03 5.68 -11.18
N GLU A 105 -0.78 5.46 -12.20
CA GLU A 105 -2.25 5.52 -12.14
C GLU A 105 -2.81 4.40 -11.24
N ALA A 106 -2.27 3.17 -11.37
CA ALA A 106 -2.66 2.07 -10.50
C ALA A 106 -2.24 2.33 -9.05
N ALA A 107 -1.05 2.90 -8.81
CA ALA A 107 -0.57 3.23 -7.47
C ALA A 107 -1.51 4.21 -6.75
N GLU A 108 -1.99 5.25 -7.44
CA GLU A 108 -3.00 6.17 -6.90
C GLU A 108 -4.32 5.48 -6.56
N ILE A 109 -4.79 4.56 -7.43
CA ILE A 109 -6.01 3.79 -7.20
C ILE A 109 -5.86 2.88 -5.98
N LEU A 110 -4.74 2.16 -5.87
CA LEU A 110 -4.46 1.28 -4.74
C LEU A 110 -4.43 2.06 -3.43
N GLU A 111 -3.72 3.19 -3.38
CA GLU A 111 -3.63 4.04 -2.18
C GLU A 111 -5.00 4.63 -1.81
N LYS A 112 -5.74 5.18 -2.78
CA LYS A 112 -7.06 5.76 -2.55
C LYS A 112 -8.06 4.73 -2.05
N ARG A 113 -8.01 3.50 -2.57
CA ARG A 113 -8.91 2.40 -2.23
C ARG A 113 -8.40 1.54 -1.07
N ARG A 114 -7.21 1.83 -0.55
CA ARG A 114 -6.53 1.06 0.52
C ARG A 114 -6.39 -0.42 0.16
N ILE A 115 -6.11 -0.69 -1.12
CA ILE A 115 -5.80 -2.04 -1.59
C ILE A 115 -4.29 -2.22 -1.47
N LEU A 116 -3.86 -3.27 -0.78
CA LEU A 116 -2.43 -3.48 -0.51
C LEU A 116 -1.73 -4.13 -1.71
N VAL A 117 -0.43 -3.89 -1.84
CA VAL A 117 0.42 -4.63 -2.80
C VAL A 117 0.30 -6.14 -2.57
N GLU A 118 0.29 -6.55 -1.30
CA GLU A 118 0.11 -7.94 -0.89
C GLU A 118 -1.23 -8.53 -1.37
N ASP A 119 -2.30 -7.73 -1.33
CA ASP A 119 -3.62 -8.17 -1.83
C ASP A 119 -3.57 -8.46 -3.33
N VAL A 120 -2.88 -7.61 -4.10
CA VAL A 120 -2.70 -7.78 -5.55
C VAL A 120 -1.87 -9.03 -5.84
N GLN A 121 -0.78 -9.25 -5.10
CA GLN A 121 0.05 -10.45 -5.22
C GLN A 121 -0.76 -11.72 -4.95
N ARG A 122 -1.58 -11.74 -3.90
CA ARG A 122 -2.46 -12.88 -3.58
C ARG A 122 -3.49 -13.15 -4.68
N VAL A 123 -4.09 -12.11 -5.25
CA VAL A 123 -5.03 -12.26 -6.37
C VAL A 123 -4.35 -12.90 -7.56
N ILE A 124 -3.18 -12.42 -7.96
CA ILE A 124 -2.45 -12.97 -9.11
C ILE A 124 -1.98 -14.40 -8.82
N HIS A 125 -1.41 -14.66 -7.65
CA HIS A 125 -0.98 -16.00 -7.25
C HIS A 125 -2.11 -17.04 -7.38
N GLU A 126 -3.28 -16.73 -6.83
CA GLU A 126 -4.44 -17.63 -6.88
C GLU A 126 -5.03 -17.76 -8.28
N ALA A 127 -4.97 -16.70 -9.08
CA ALA A 127 -5.40 -16.71 -10.48
C ALA A 127 -4.53 -17.65 -11.33
N GLU A 128 -3.21 -17.55 -11.22
CA GLU A 128 -2.26 -18.39 -11.94
C GLU A 128 -2.34 -19.86 -11.48
N LYS A 129 -2.56 -20.08 -10.18
CA LYS A 129 -2.69 -21.44 -9.61
C LYS A 129 -3.99 -22.14 -10.00
N SER A 130 -5.12 -21.40 -10.01
CA SER A 130 -6.45 -21.97 -10.25
C SER A 130 -6.93 -21.88 -11.69
N GLY A 131 -6.27 -21.07 -12.52
CA GLY A 131 -6.72 -20.70 -13.86
C GLY A 131 -7.98 -19.82 -13.88
N SER A 132 -8.40 -19.26 -12.74
CA SER A 132 -9.63 -18.46 -12.62
C SER A 132 -9.40 -17.03 -13.14
N ILE A 133 -9.21 -16.90 -14.45
CA ILE A 133 -8.85 -15.65 -15.14
C ILE A 133 -9.88 -15.36 -16.23
N VAL A 134 -10.27 -14.09 -16.35
CA VAL A 134 -11.10 -13.57 -17.45
C VAL A 134 -10.25 -12.66 -18.33
N VAL A 135 -10.32 -12.84 -19.65
CA VAL A 135 -9.59 -12.00 -20.62
C VAL A 135 -10.51 -10.89 -21.12
N HIS A 136 -10.04 -9.65 -21.04
CA HIS A 136 -10.75 -8.50 -21.60
C HIS A 136 -10.63 -8.51 -23.14
N PRO A 137 -11.71 -8.68 -23.92
CA PRO A 137 -11.62 -8.95 -25.35
C PRO A 137 -10.90 -7.86 -26.16
N GLN A 138 -11.07 -6.59 -25.79
CA GLN A 138 -10.54 -5.45 -26.55
C GLN A 138 -9.07 -5.15 -26.23
N THR A 139 -8.61 -5.46 -25.02
CA THR A 139 -7.26 -5.06 -24.54
C THR A 139 -6.34 -6.26 -24.35
N GLY A 140 -6.87 -7.48 -24.33
CA GLY A 140 -6.13 -8.70 -24.01
C GLY A 140 -5.71 -8.80 -22.54
N ARG A 141 -6.12 -7.84 -21.70
CA ARG A 141 -5.72 -7.82 -20.28
C ARG A 141 -6.41 -8.90 -19.49
N LEU A 142 -5.70 -9.44 -18.50
CA LEU A 142 -6.20 -10.45 -17.60
C LEU A 142 -6.91 -9.77 -16.44
N LYS A 143 -8.04 -10.35 -16.02
CA LYS A 143 -8.80 -9.92 -14.86
C LYS A 143 -9.07 -11.11 -13.96
N ALA A 144 -8.70 -10.99 -12.71
CA ALA A 144 -8.90 -12.03 -11.71
C ALA A 144 -9.53 -11.45 -10.45
N CYS A 145 -10.14 -12.34 -9.66
CA CYS A 145 -10.70 -12.02 -8.36
C CYS A 145 -10.20 -13.02 -7.33
N HIS A 146 -9.78 -12.53 -6.18
CA HIS A 146 -9.56 -13.37 -5.00
C HIS A 146 -10.13 -12.69 -3.77
N ARG A 147 -10.59 -13.50 -2.81
CA ARG A 147 -11.14 -13.04 -1.55
C ARG A 147 -10.23 -13.50 -0.41
N PRO A 148 -9.12 -12.79 -0.15
CA PRO A 148 -8.15 -13.21 0.87
C PRO A 148 -8.71 -13.13 2.29
N TYR A 149 -9.72 -12.26 2.51
CA TYR A 149 -10.37 -12.05 3.82
C TYR A 149 -11.88 -11.78 3.66
N ARG A 150 -12.35 -10.59 4.08
CA ARG A 150 -13.78 -10.18 4.04
C ARG A 150 -14.13 -9.31 2.82
N ALA A 151 -13.17 -9.02 1.96
CA ALA A 151 -13.36 -8.26 0.73
C ALA A 151 -12.86 -9.08 -0.46
N SER A 152 -13.64 -9.05 -1.53
CA SER A 152 -13.29 -9.58 -2.84
C SER A 152 -12.49 -8.50 -3.55
N ILE A 153 -11.30 -8.85 -4.05
CA ILE A 153 -10.37 -7.93 -4.68
C ILE A 153 -10.21 -8.37 -6.12
N TRP A 154 -10.51 -7.45 -7.03
CA TRP A 154 -10.36 -7.60 -8.46
C TRP A 154 -9.11 -6.87 -8.92
N VAL A 155 -8.32 -7.53 -9.75
CA VAL A 155 -7.12 -6.96 -10.34
C VAL A 155 -7.19 -7.13 -11.85
N GLU A 156 -6.90 -6.06 -12.58
CA GLU A 156 -6.64 -6.10 -14.02
C GLU A 156 -5.14 -5.95 -14.25
N TYR A 157 -4.53 -6.94 -14.90
CA TYR A 157 -3.09 -7.02 -15.06
C TYR A 157 -2.68 -7.62 -16.42
N SER A 158 -1.39 -7.54 -16.73
CA SER A 158 -0.81 -8.18 -17.92
C SER A 158 0.53 -8.83 -17.56
N PRO A 159 0.83 -10.03 -18.10
CA PRO A 159 2.15 -10.63 -17.93
C PRO A 159 3.23 -9.82 -18.66
N SER A 160 4.43 -9.80 -18.09
CA SER A 160 5.63 -9.16 -18.60
C SER A 160 6.83 -10.08 -18.31
N PRO A 161 7.94 -10.00 -19.07
CA PRO A 161 9.15 -10.77 -18.76
C PRO A 161 9.69 -10.57 -17.34
N GLU A 162 9.44 -9.40 -16.74
CA GLU A 162 9.93 -9.03 -15.40
C GLU A 162 8.92 -9.30 -14.27
N GLY A 163 7.69 -9.71 -14.58
CA GLY A 163 6.61 -9.90 -13.61
C GLY A 163 5.23 -9.58 -14.18
N TYR A 164 4.38 -8.92 -13.39
CA TYR A 164 3.04 -8.54 -13.82
C TYR A 164 2.83 -7.03 -13.77
N VAL A 165 2.38 -6.45 -14.89
CA VAL A 165 1.99 -5.04 -14.97
C VAL A 165 0.57 -4.89 -14.44
N VAL A 166 0.40 -4.07 -13.40
CA VAL A 166 -0.90 -3.80 -12.78
C VAL A 166 -1.50 -2.54 -13.38
N HIS A 167 -2.69 -2.68 -13.98
CA HIS A 167 -3.39 -1.57 -14.63
C HIS A 167 -4.44 -0.93 -13.72
N THR A 168 -5.16 -1.74 -12.94
CA THR A 168 -6.15 -1.24 -11.97
C THR A 168 -6.54 -2.32 -10.98
N ALA A 169 -7.11 -1.90 -9.85
CA ALA A 169 -7.71 -2.80 -8.88
C ALA A 169 -8.98 -2.21 -8.25
N TYR A 170 -9.87 -3.09 -7.82
CA TYR A 170 -11.14 -2.74 -7.18
C TYR A 170 -11.45 -3.73 -6.07
N SER A 171 -12.10 -3.27 -5.00
CA SER A 171 -12.53 -4.14 -3.90
C SER A 171 -13.99 -3.89 -3.52
N HIS A 172 -14.67 -4.95 -3.12
CA HIS A 172 -16.03 -4.89 -2.61
C HIS A 172 -16.29 -6.01 -1.59
N ARG A 173 -17.39 -5.91 -0.84
CA ARG A 173 -17.75 -6.91 0.19
C ARG A 173 -18.67 -8.02 -0.30
N ILE A 174 -19.29 -7.84 -1.47
CA ILE A 174 -20.16 -8.86 -2.10
C ILE A 174 -19.35 -10.13 -2.40
N GLU A 175 -19.93 -11.29 -2.12
CA GLU A 175 -19.42 -12.59 -2.54
C GLU A 175 -19.95 -12.90 -3.94
N VAL A 176 -19.04 -13.21 -4.87
CA VAL A 176 -19.40 -13.58 -6.24
C VAL A 176 -19.36 -15.10 -6.31
N LEU A 177 -20.53 -15.73 -6.23
CA LEU A 177 -20.68 -17.15 -6.50
C LEU A 177 -20.56 -17.33 -8.01
N GLY A 178 -19.51 -18.03 -8.47
CA GLY A 178 -19.28 -18.25 -9.89
C GLY A 178 -20.48 -18.91 -10.57
N GLY A 179 -20.70 -18.58 -11.85
CA GLY A 179 -21.66 -19.30 -12.70
C GLY A 179 -21.11 -20.66 -13.13
N PRO A 180 -21.97 -21.59 -13.61
CA PRO A 180 -21.51 -22.88 -14.11
C PRO A 180 -20.45 -22.70 -15.21
N ARG A 181 -19.34 -23.43 -15.09
CA ARG A 181 -18.31 -23.50 -16.14
C ARG A 181 -18.91 -24.31 -17.30
N ALA A 182 -19.02 -23.68 -18.47
CA ALA A 182 -19.41 -24.34 -19.71
C ALA A 182 -18.26 -25.18 -20.28
#